data_AF-A0A849SKH4-F1
#
_entry.id   AF-A0A849SKH4-F1
#
_cell.length_a   1.000
_cell.length_b   1.000
_cell.length_c   1.000
_cell.angle_alpha   90.00
_cell.angle_beta   90.00
_cell.angle_gamma   90.00
#
_symmetry.space_group_name_H-M   'P 1'
#
loop_
_entity.id
_entity.type
_entity.pdbx_description
1 polymer ?
#
loop_
_entity_poly.entity_id
_entity_poly.type
_entity_poly.pdbx_seq_one_letter_code
_entity_poly.pdbx_strand_id
1 'polypeptide(L)'
;AISPTDSTLQLTEALETFWQHYPKTKHEPFAVGISFSGLVTAEEVARDLFQIEPLDNEKKLNKAIDTLNLKFGKNTIYFGGAHAALKDAPMRIAFGHIPDLVVEDDV
;
A
#
# COMPACT_ATOMS: atom_id res chain seq x y z
N ALA A 1 1.38 -18.30 -1.49
CA ALA A 1 0.94 -17.16 -2.32
C ALA A 1 0.06 -16.28 -1.44
N ILE A 2 0.16 -14.96 -1.59
CA ILE A 2 -0.66 -14.01 -0.83
C ILE A 2 -2.07 -14.03 -1.44
N SER A 3 -3.11 -14.07 -0.63
CA SER A 3 -4.49 -13.94 -1.11
C SER A 3 -4.72 -12.55 -1.73
N PRO A 4 -5.67 -12.36 -2.66
CA PRO A 4 -6.02 -11.05 -3.16
C PRO A 4 -6.27 -10.07 -2.01
N THR A 5 -5.56 -8.94 -1.99
CA THR A 5 -5.59 -7.97 -0.90
C THR A 5 -5.32 -6.56 -1.41
N ASP A 6 -5.97 -5.58 -0.80
CA ASP A 6 -5.73 -4.14 -0.95
C ASP A 6 -5.04 -3.54 0.30
N SER A 7 -4.70 -4.39 1.28
CA SER A 7 -4.09 -3.95 2.52
C SER A 7 -2.64 -3.54 2.35
N THR A 8 -2.36 -2.26 2.62
CA THR A 8 -0.98 -1.74 2.67
C THR A 8 -0.14 -2.46 3.73
N LEU A 9 -0.73 -2.85 4.86
CA LEU A 9 -0.03 -3.56 5.93
C LEU A 9 0.43 -4.95 5.44
N GLN A 10 -0.49 -5.75 4.89
CA GLN A 10 -0.18 -7.10 4.40
C GLN A 10 0.84 -7.05 3.24
N LEU A 11 0.75 -6.05 2.36
CA LEU A 11 1.71 -5.85 1.28
C LEU A 11 3.11 -5.47 1.81
N THR A 12 3.18 -4.69 2.88
CA THR A 12 4.44 -4.33 3.55
C THR A 12 5.07 -5.54 4.23
N GLU A 13 4.29 -6.33 4.98
CA GLU A 13 4.74 -7.58 5.61
C GLU A 13 5.25 -8.60 4.58
N ALA A 14 4.56 -8.69 3.44
CA ALA A 14 4.99 -9.53 2.33
C ALA A 14 6.35 -9.07 1.76
N LEU A 15 6.53 -7.77 1.54
CA LEU A 15 7.80 -7.21 1.08
C LEU A 15 8.92 -7.50 2.08
N GLU A 16 8.69 -7.30 3.37
CA GLU A 16 9.66 -7.61 4.42
C GLU A 16 10.04 -9.09 4.40
N THR A 17 9.05 -9.97 4.26
CA THR A 17 9.27 -11.42 4.16
C THR A 17 10.15 -11.77 2.96
N PHE A 18 9.91 -11.16 1.79
CA PHE A 18 10.79 -11.35 0.63
C PHE A 18 12.19 -10.79 0.86
N TRP A 19 12.29 -9.64 1.53
CA TRP A 19 13.56 -8.99 1.83
C TRP A 19 14.45 -9.85 2.73
N GLN A 20 13.88 -10.56 3.71
CA GLN A 20 14.63 -11.51 4.55
C GLN A 20 15.28 -12.65 3.76
N HIS A 21 14.70 -13.01 2.61
CA HIS A 21 15.22 -14.05 1.72
C HIS A 21 16.10 -13.48 0.59
N TYR A 22 16.35 -12.16 0.58
CA TYR A 22 17.21 -11.55 -0.42
C TYR A 22 18.63 -12.14 -0.33
N PRO A 23 19.21 -12.61 -1.45
CA PRO A 23 20.51 -13.26 -1.43
C PRO A 23 21.59 -12.29 -0.94
N LYS A 24 22.46 -12.77 -0.04
CA LYS A 24 23.63 -12.00 0.39
C LYS A 24 24.60 -11.86 -0.78
N THR A 25 24.51 -10.74 -1.48
CA THR A 25 25.46 -10.37 -2.53
C THR A 25 26.50 -9.40 -1.98
N LYS A 26 27.61 -9.19 -2.71
CA LYS A 26 28.63 -8.20 -2.36
C LYS A 26 28.19 -6.76 -2.65
N HIS A 27 27.07 -6.58 -3.35
CA HIS A 27 26.56 -5.28 -3.76
C HIS A 27 25.31 -4.94 -2.97
N GLU A 28 25.21 -3.70 -2.55
CA GLU A 28 24.02 -3.18 -1.89
C GLU A 28 22.89 -2.99 -2.93
N PRO A 29 21.64 -3.41 -2.64
CA PRO A 29 20.52 -3.14 -3.51
C PRO A 29 20.32 -1.63 -3.68
N PHE A 30 20.34 -1.15 -4.93
CA PHE A 30 20.15 0.27 -5.23
C PHE A 30 18.68 0.69 -5.33
N ALA A 31 17.81 -0.22 -5.79
CA ALA A 31 16.40 0.05 -6.00
C ALA A 31 15.56 -1.22 -5.83
N VAL A 32 14.31 -1.03 -5.42
CA VAL A 32 13.28 -2.07 -5.34
C VAL A 32 12.12 -1.67 -6.24
N GLY A 33 11.68 -2.59 -7.09
CA GLY A 33 10.48 -2.45 -7.91
C GLY A 33 9.43 -3.46 -7.48
N ILE A 34 8.19 -3.00 -7.31
CA ILE A 34 7.04 -3.85 -6.95
C ILE A 34 6.07 -3.83 -8.14
N SER A 35 5.65 -5.01 -8.59
CA SER A 35 4.64 -5.16 -9.64
C SER A 35 3.51 -6.02 -9.11
N PHE A 36 2.29 -5.50 -9.17
CA PHE A 36 1.08 -6.27 -8.87
C PHE A 36 0.53 -6.90 -10.15
N SER A 37 0.13 -8.16 -10.07
CA SER A 37 -0.41 -8.93 -11.18
C SER A 37 -1.62 -9.74 -10.72
N GLY A 38 -2.54 -10.06 -11.64
CA GLY A 38 -3.78 -10.75 -11.26
C GLY A 38 -4.71 -9.86 -10.45
N LEU A 39 -4.77 -8.57 -10.81
CA LEU A 39 -5.68 -7.61 -10.20
C LEU A 39 -7.13 -8.07 -10.46
N VAL A 40 -7.94 -7.99 -9.41
CA VAL A 40 -9.37 -8.32 -9.42
C VAL A 40 -10.14 -7.19 -8.77
N THR A 41 -11.41 -7.03 -9.14
CA THR A 41 -12.30 -6.09 -8.46
C THR A 41 -12.63 -6.59 -7.05
N ALA A 42 -12.99 -5.67 -6.15
CA ALA A 42 -13.32 -6.02 -4.77
C ALA A 42 -14.54 -6.96 -4.70
N GLU A 43 -15.44 -6.88 -5.68
CA GLU A 43 -16.65 -7.70 -5.81
C GLU A 43 -16.35 -9.12 -6.29
N GLU A 44 -15.26 -9.32 -7.05
CA GLU A 44 -14.83 -10.63 -7.55
C GLU A 44 -14.11 -11.47 -6.49
N VAL A 45 -13.67 -10.85 -5.39
CA VAL A 45 -13.00 -11.56 -4.29
C VAL A 45 -14.03 -12.28 -3.43
N ALA A 46 -14.11 -13.60 -3.59
CA ALA A 46 -14.88 -14.45 -2.70
C ALA A 46 -14.37 -14.30 -1.25
N ARG A 47 -15.29 -14.06 -0.30
CA ARG A 47 -14.94 -14.05 1.12
C ARG A 47 -14.43 -15.44 1.52
N ASP A 48 -13.27 -15.48 2.15
CA ASP A 48 -12.76 -16.70 2.75
C ASP A 48 -13.67 -17.08 3.94
N LEU A 49 -14.28 -18.26 3.86
CA LEU A 49 -15.21 -18.78 4.87
C LEU A 49 -14.53 -19.10 6.21
N PHE A 50 -13.20 -19.22 6.21
CA PHE A 50 -12.39 -19.56 7.37
C PHE A 50 -11.39 -18.46 7.74
N GLN A 51 -11.44 -17.30 7.07
CA GLN A 51 -10.70 -16.15 7.55
C GLN A 51 -11.22 -15.77 8.93
N ILE A 52 -10.31 -15.82 9.90
CA ILE A 52 -10.48 -15.14 11.19
C ILE A 52 -10.80 -13.67 10.86
N GLU A 53 -11.53 -12.97 11.73
CA GLU A 53 -12.08 -11.63 11.46
C GLU A 53 -11.10 -10.44 11.74
N PRO A 54 -9.98 -10.21 11.02
CA PRO A 54 -9.40 -8.87 10.92
C PRO A 54 -10.03 -8.02 9.82
N LEU A 55 -10.65 -8.63 8.79
CA LEU A 55 -10.95 -7.95 7.53
C LEU A 55 -11.87 -6.72 7.69
N ASP A 56 -12.91 -6.81 8.51
CA ASP A 56 -13.85 -5.70 8.67
C ASP A 56 -13.27 -4.55 9.53
N ASN A 57 -12.43 -4.86 10.51
CA ASN A 57 -11.76 -3.84 11.33
C ASN A 57 -10.64 -3.16 10.54
N GLU A 58 -9.89 -3.92 9.76
CA GLU A 58 -8.85 -3.42 8.87
C GLU A 58 -9.45 -2.51 7.79
N LYS A 59 -10.57 -2.90 7.16
CA LYS A 59 -11.31 -2.04 6.22
C LYS A 59 -11.78 -0.75 6.87
N LYS A 60 -12.33 -0.81 8.09
CA LYS A 60 -12.74 0.38 8.84
C LYS A 60 -11.56 1.28 9.17
N LEU A 61 -10.41 0.70 9.54
CA LEU A 61 -9.19 1.43 9.84
C LEU A 61 -8.65 2.14 8.60
N ASN A 62 -8.50 1.43 7.48
CA ASN A 62 -8.03 2.01 6.22
C ASN A 62 -8.95 3.16 5.78
N LYS A 63 -10.26 2.94 5.82
CA LYS A 63 -11.25 4.01 5.53
C LYS A 63 -11.12 5.21 6.46
N ALA A 64 -10.83 4.99 7.75
CA ALA A 64 -10.62 6.07 8.70
C ALA A 64 -9.33 6.86 8.39
N ILE A 65 -8.24 6.17 8.05
CA ILE A 65 -6.98 6.78 7.60
C ILE A 65 -7.24 7.63 6.35
N ASP A 66 -7.94 7.10 5.35
CA ASP A 66 -8.28 7.82 4.12
C ASP A 66 -9.11 9.06 4.42
N THR A 67 -10.14 8.93 5.27
CA THR A 67 -10.99 10.07 5.67
C THR A 67 -10.19 11.18 6.34
N LEU A 68 -9.23 10.81 7.19
CA LEU A 68 -8.38 11.77 7.90
C LEU A 68 -7.39 12.44 6.94
N ASN A 69 -6.76 11.68 6.05
CA ASN A 69 -5.86 12.23 5.04
C ASN A 69 -6.60 13.15 4.05
N LEU A 70 -7.81 12.80 3.62
CA LEU A 70 -8.65 13.65 2.78
C LEU A 70 -9.03 14.97 3.48
N LYS A 71 -9.26 14.93 4.79
CA LYS A 71 -9.72 16.10 5.55
C LYS A 71 -8.58 17.03 5.99
N PHE A 72 -7.43 16.47 6.32
CA PHE A 72 -6.34 17.20 6.97
C PHE A 72 -5.08 17.32 6.11
N GLY A 73 -5.09 16.75 4.90
CA GLY A 73 -3.98 16.76 3.97
C GLY A 73 -3.30 15.41 3.84
N LYS A 74 -2.64 15.20 2.70
CA LYS A 74 -1.94 13.97 2.37
C LYS A 74 -0.88 13.64 3.43
N ASN A 75 -0.72 12.34 3.73
CA ASN A 75 0.22 11.86 4.74
C ASN A 75 0.02 12.50 6.14
N THR A 76 -1.21 12.89 6.50
CA THR A 76 -1.54 13.24 7.90
C THR A 76 -1.35 12.03 8.82
N ILE A 77 -1.81 10.86 8.35
CA ILE A 77 -1.61 9.56 8.97
C ILE A 77 -1.04 8.59 7.94
N TYR A 78 0.03 7.91 8.33
CA TYR A 78 0.75 6.93 7.52
C TYR A 78 1.46 5.93 8.45
N PHE A 79 1.96 4.85 7.87
CA PHE A 79 2.72 3.83 8.61
C PHE A 79 4.09 4.38 9.03
N GLY A 80 4.47 4.19 10.29
CA GLY A 80 5.71 4.74 10.84
C GLY A 80 6.98 4.34 10.07
N GLY A 81 7.01 3.14 9.47
CA GLY A 81 8.12 2.70 8.60
C GLY A 81 8.35 3.59 7.38
N ALA A 82 7.32 4.31 6.91
CA ALA A 82 7.42 5.24 5.79
C ALA A 82 7.95 6.63 6.19
N HIS A 83 8.13 6.92 7.48
CA HIS A 83 8.45 8.27 7.98
C HIS A 83 9.71 8.87 7.34
N ALA A 84 10.77 8.05 7.19
CA ALA A 84 12.02 8.50 6.59
C ALA A 84 11.90 8.79 5.08
N ALA A 85 10.93 8.17 4.40
CA ALA A 85 10.75 8.22 2.95
C ALA A 85 9.66 9.20 2.49
N LEU A 86 9.00 9.93 3.40
CA LEU A 86 7.89 10.84 3.06
C LEU A 86 8.25 11.90 2.03
N LYS A 87 9.51 12.34 2.02
CA LYS A 87 10.03 13.37 1.10
C LYS A 87 10.68 12.80 -0.16
N ASP A 88 10.87 11.48 -0.23
CA ASP A 88 11.62 10.82 -1.30
C ASP A 88 10.74 10.43 -2.49
N ALA A 89 9.42 10.43 -2.31
CA ALA A 89 8.44 10.07 -3.33
C ALA A 89 7.61 11.28 -3.76
N PRO A 90 8.08 12.10 -4.74
CA PRO A 90 7.22 13.10 -5.36
C PRO A 90 6.05 12.41 -6.05
N MET A 91 4.87 13.05 -6.07
CA MET A 91 3.70 12.54 -6.75
C MET A 91 3.96 12.40 -8.25
N ARG A 92 3.77 11.18 -8.78
CA ARG A 92 4.00 10.87 -10.20
C ARG A 92 2.69 10.51 -10.86
N ILE A 93 2.34 11.22 -11.92
CA ILE A 93 1.15 10.95 -12.73
C ILE A 93 1.42 9.68 -13.55
N ALA A 94 0.58 8.67 -13.38
CA ALA A 94 0.63 7.48 -14.22
C ALA A 94 0.25 7.84 -15.67
N PHE A 95 0.96 7.29 -16.66
CA PHE A 95 0.62 7.51 -18.07
C PHE A 95 -0.83 7.07 -18.33
N GLY A 96 -1.68 8.00 -18.76
CA GLY A 96 -3.10 7.74 -19.03
C GLY A 96 -4.06 7.95 -17.86
N HIS A 97 -3.59 8.44 -16.71
CA HIS A 97 -4.45 8.85 -15.58
C HIS A 97 -4.39 10.38 -15.41
N ILE A 98 -5.55 11.03 -15.38
CA ILE A 98 -5.65 12.43 -14.97
C ILE A 98 -5.86 12.42 -13.46
N PRO A 99 -4.95 13.02 -12.67
CA PRO A 99 -5.08 12.98 -11.22
C PRO A 99 -6.32 13.72 -10.72
N ASP A 100 -6.95 13.19 -9.68
CA ASP A 100 -8.01 13.86 -8.94
C ASP A 100 -7.39 14.92 -8.03
N LEU A 101 -7.56 16.19 -8.39
CA LEU A 101 -6.99 17.33 -7.68
C LEU A 101 -7.46 17.44 -6.22
N VAL A 102 -8.52 16.76 -5.80
CA VAL A 102 -8.95 16.79 -4.40
C VAL A 102 -8.14 15.80 -3.55
N VAL A 103 -7.72 14.69 -4.16
CA VAL A 103 -7.06 13.57 -3.47
C VAL A 103 -5.55 13.56 -3.72
N GLU A 104 -5.14 14.13 -4.84
CA GLU A 104 -3.80 14.08 -5.42
C GLU A 104 -3.21 15.50 -5.64
N ASP A 105 -3.58 16.48 -4.80
CA ASP A 105 -2.89 17.78 -4.74
C ASP A 105 -1.65 17.73 -3.82
N ASP A 106 -0.64 18.55 -4.13
CA ASP A 106 0.62 18.63 -3.38
C ASP A 106 0.60 19.71 -2.26
N VAL A 107 -0.57 20.32 -2.01
CA VAL A 107 -0.74 21.50 -1.12
C VAL A 107 -1.36 21.13 0.23
#